data_AF-A0A928TG92-F1
#
_entry.id   AF-A0A928TG92-F1
#
_cell.length_a   1.000
_cell.length_b   1.000
_cell.length_c   1.000
_cell.angle_alpha   90.00
_cell.angle_beta   90.00
_cell.angle_gamma   90.00
#
_symmetry.space_group_name_H-M   'P 1'
#
loop_
_entity.id
_entity.type
_entity.pdbx_description
1 polymer ?
#
loop_
_entity_poly.entity_id
_entity_poly.type
_entity_poly.pdbx_seq_one_letter_code
_entity_poly.pdbx_strand_id
1 'polypeptide(L)'
;MGAVPLYIDAAEHDQYVAAVSHLPILISVALFRMARDSAGWEDASLLSGPGFRDLTRLASGDPTMARDILATNREAVLHWLHRFRTSFHDCQGRGAGGQPVMDLLSSTQLDRDTFILNPPLRPARRRHHRALRPRDAIGRLFVGGLYDRMKEMSSRPASPRDDAELRRKLGIPDEPSGR
;
A
#
# COMPACT_ATOMS: atom_id res chain seq x y z
N MET A 1 -7.61 11.66 -9.68
CA MET A 1 -7.48 11.14 -8.29
C MET A 1 -6.04 10.98 -7.78
N GLY A 2 -4.96 11.18 -8.54
CA GLY A 2 -3.57 11.38 -7.99
C GLY A 2 -2.96 10.27 -7.12
N ALA A 3 -3.69 9.20 -6.81
CA ALA A 3 -3.30 8.14 -5.90
C ALA A 3 -2.30 7.17 -6.55
N VAL A 4 -1.45 6.57 -5.70
CA VAL A 4 -0.49 5.53 -6.12
C VAL A 4 -1.06 4.16 -5.70
N PRO A 5 -1.48 3.29 -6.63
CA PRO A 5 -2.11 2.02 -6.28
C PRO A 5 -1.10 1.03 -5.69
N LEU A 6 -1.50 0.34 -4.63
CA LEU A 6 -0.79 -0.80 -4.05
C LEU A 6 -1.50 -2.09 -4.48
N TYR A 7 -0.71 -3.05 -4.97
CA TYR A 7 -1.21 -4.40 -5.28
C TYR A 7 -0.70 -5.31 -4.17
N ILE A 8 -1.62 -5.92 -3.45
CA ILE A 8 -1.39 -6.71 -2.24
C ILE A 8 -2.48 -7.79 -2.18
N ASP A 9 -2.17 -8.93 -1.59
CA ASP A 9 -3.17 -9.97 -1.32
C ASP A 9 -4.16 -9.50 -0.25
N ALA A 10 -5.40 -10.00 -0.27
CA ALA A 10 -6.43 -9.61 0.69
C ALA A 10 -6.03 -9.93 2.13
N ALA A 11 -5.49 -11.13 2.39
CA ALA A 11 -5.08 -11.52 3.73
C ALA A 11 -3.89 -10.69 4.24
N GLU A 12 -2.95 -10.37 3.34
CA GLU A 12 -1.79 -9.54 3.65
C GLU A 12 -2.22 -8.10 3.97
N HIS A 13 -3.14 -7.54 3.16
CA HIS A 13 -3.76 -6.25 3.43
C HIS A 13 -4.39 -6.21 4.82
N ASP A 14 -5.24 -7.18 5.13
CA ASP A 14 -5.98 -7.25 6.40
C ASP A 14 -5.04 -7.32 7.60
N GLN A 15 -3.95 -8.09 7.50
CA GLN A 15 -2.92 -8.12 8.54
C GLN A 15 -2.24 -6.77 8.74
N TYR A 16 -1.92 -6.05 7.67
CA TYR A 16 -1.25 -4.75 7.79
C TYR A 16 -2.19 -3.66 8.31
N VAL A 17 -3.42 -3.56 7.77
CA VAL A 17 -4.37 -2.53 8.23
C VAL A 17 -4.85 -2.79 9.66
N ALA A 18 -4.86 -4.05 10.12
CA ALA A 18 -5.10 -4.35 11.53
C ALA A 18 -4.08 -3.66 12.45
N ALA A 19 -2.79 -3.68 12.07
CA ALA A 19 -1.72 -3.06 12.85
C ALA A 19 -1.77 -1.53 12.83
N VAL A 20 -1.89 -0.94 11.62
CA VAL A 20 -1.68 0.51 11.42
C VAL A 20 -2.96 1.34 11.41
N SER A 21 -4.13 0.71 11.43
CA SER A 21 -5.42 1.40 11.37
C SER A 21 -6.43 0.90 12.40
N HIS A 22 -6.70 -0.41 12.46
CA HIS A 22 -7.78 -0.93 13.31
C HIS A 22 -7.39 -0.95 14.80
N LEU A 23 -6.23 -1.52 15.15
CA LEU A 23 -5.74 -1.55 16.52
C LEU A 23 -5.61 -0.14 17.15
N PRO A 24 -5.10 0.89 16.43
CA PRO A 24 -5.10 2.27 16.92
C PRO A 24 -6.47 2.78 17.43
N ILE A 25 -7.59 2.34 16.84
CA ILE A 25 -8.93 2.72 17.33
C ILE A 25 -9.15 2.18 18.75
N LEU A 26 -8.84 0.91 18.99
CA LEU A 26 -8.99 0.28 20.31
C LEU A 26 -8.07 0.93 21.35
N ILE A 27 -6.82 1.23 20.99
CA ILE A 27 -5.87 1.89 21.89
C ILE A 27 -6.38 3.30 22.26
N SER A 28 -6.88 4.04 21.27
CA SER A 28 -7.44 5.38 21.46
C SER A 28 -8.62 5.37 22.45
N VAL A 29 -9.56 4.43 22.27
CA VAL A 29 -10.70 4.23 23.17
C VAL A 29 -10.23 3.84 24.57
N ALA A 30 -9.31 2.88 24.69
CA ALA A 30 -8.82 2.41 25.99
C ALA A 30 -8.11 3.53 26.77
N LEU A 31 -7.26 4.31 26.10
CA LEU A 31 -6.54 5.43 26.71
C LEU A 31 -7.52 6.51 27.22
N PHE A 32 -8.53 6.86 26.42
CA PHE A 32 -9.52 7.86 26.82
C PHE A 32 -10.36 7.37 28.00
N ARG A 33 -10.88 6.14 27.94
CA ARG A 33 -11.68 5.54 29.01
C ARG A 33 -10.93 5.46 30.33
N MET A 34 -9.67 5.02 30.31
CA MET A 34 -8.82 4.98 31.49
C MET A 34 -8.73 6.34 32.20
N ALA A 35 -8.54 7.43 31.46
CA ALA A 35 -8.48 8.77 32.05
C ALA A 35 -9.87 9.26 32.50
N ARG A 36 -10.90 9.06 31.67
CA ARG A 36 -12.28 9.52 31.93
C ARG A 36 -12.91 8.84 33.14
N ASP A 37 -12.65 7.56 33.32
CA ASP A 37 -13.24 6.76 34.40
C ASP A 37 -12.42 6.86 35.70
N SER A 38 -11.33 7.65 35.70
CA SER A 38 -10.56 7.96 36.91
C SER A 38 -11.28 8.97 37.80
N ALA A 39 -11.10 8.85 39.11
CA ALA A 39 -11.70 9.77 40.08
C ALA A 39 -11.23 11.23 39.90
N GLY A 40 -10.04 11.45 39.33
CA GLY A 40 -9.47 12.78 39.09
C GLY A 40 -9.77 13.38 37.73
N TRP A 41 -10.74 12.84 36.99
CA TRP A 41 -11.01 13.29 35.62
C TRP A 41 -11.28 14.80 35.51
N GLU A 42 -12.04 15.38 36.44
CA GLU A 42 -12.42 16.80 36.39
C GLU A 42 -11.18 17.69 36.24
N ASP A 43 -10.20 17.51 37.12
CA ASP A 43 -8.93 18.25 37.07
C ASP A 43 -8.02 17.76 35.94
N ALA A 44 -7.90 16.45 35.73
CA ALA A 44 -7.03 15.89 34.69
C ALA A 44 -7.44 16.35 33.28
N SER A 45 -8.74 16.52 33.04
CA SER A 45 -9.27 16.99 31.77
C SER A 45 -8.85 18.42 31.43
N LEU A 46 -8.68 19.27 32.45
CA LEU A 46 -8.18 20.65 32.30
C LEU A 46 -6.70 20.67 31.90
N LEU A 47 -5.94 19.66 32.30
CA LEU A 47 -4.53 19.48 31.95
C LEU A 47 -4.32 18.76 30.61
N SER A 48 -5.41 18.41 29.89
CA SER A 48 -5.32 17.67 28.63
C SER A 48 -4.68 18.48 27.50
N GLY A 49 -3.38 18.22 27.28
CA GLY A 49 -2.61 18.83 26.19
C GLY A 49 -2.87 18.21 24.80
N PRO A 50 -2.23 18.77 23.75
CA PRO A 50 -2.39 18.30 22.37
C PRO A 50 -2.08 16.81 22.19
N GLY A 51 -1.04 16.29 22.86
CA GLY A 51 -0.66 14.87 22.73
C GLY A 51 -1.76 13.91 23.19
N PHE A 52 -2.45 14.20 24.31
CA PHE A 52 -3.58 13.38 24.75
C PHE A 52 -4.73 13.47 23.74
N ARG A 53 -5.04 14.67 23.25
CA ARG A 53 -6.11 14.90 22.25
C ARG A 53 -5.82 14.15 20.95
N ASP A 54 -4.57 14.14 20.48
CA ASP A 54 -4.17 13.45 19.25
C ASP A 54 -4.26 11.93 19.39
N LEU A 55 -3.76 11.37 20.50
CA LEU A 55 -3.81 9.93 20.77
C LEU A 55 -5.23 9.42 21.00
N THR A 56 -6.11 10.25 21.58
CA THR A 56 -7.51 9.89 21.87
C THR A 56 -8.49 10.30 20.77
N ARG A 57 -8.04 10.97 19.70
CA ARG A 57 -8.91 11.50 18.64
C ARG A 57 -9.78 10.44 17.96
N LEU A 58 -9.29 9.21 17.84
CA LEU A 58 -10.03 8.12 17.18
C LEU A 58 -11.17 7.59 18.03
N ALA A 59 -11.16 7.83 19.35
CA ALA A 59 -12.26 7.45 20.24
C ALA A 59 -13.58 8.19 19.93
N SER A 60 -13.51 9.32 19.22
CA SER A 60 -14.68 10.08 18.76
C SER A 60 -15.25 9.60 17.42
N GLY A 61 -14.72 8.51 16.85
CA GLY A 61 -15.24 7.91 15.61
C GLY A 61 -16.63 7.28 15.77
N ASP A 62 -17.29 6.99 14.64
CA ASP A 62 -18.60 6.33 14.67
C ASP A 62 -18.51 4.92 15.29
N PRO A 63 -19.29 4.62 16.35
CA PRO A 63 -19.16 3.36 17.08
C PRO A 63 -19.65 2.15 16.27
N THR A 64 -20.58 2.34 15.33
CA THR A 64 -21.09 1.26 14.47
C THR A 64 -20.02 0.81 13.49
N MET A 65 -19.41 1.79 12.81
CA MET A 65 -18.29 1.60 11.90
C MET A 65 -17.09 0.98 12.63
N ALA A 66 -16.73 1.49 13.82
CA ALA A 66 -15.63 0.93 14.61
C ALA A 66 -15.88 -0.54 14.97
N ARG A 67 -17.08 -0.88 15.46
CA ARG A 67 -17.48 -2.27 15.75
C ARG A 67 -17.34 -3.14 14.50
N ASP A 68 -17.85 -2.69 13.36
CA ASP A 68 -17.87 -3.48 12.12
C ASP A 68 -16.45 -3.69 11.57
N ILE A 69 -15.59 -2.67 11.62
CA ILE A 69 -14.16 -2.79 11.27
C ILE A 69 -13.46 -3.83 12.15
N LEU A 70 -13.68 -3.76 13.46
CA LEU A 70 -13.04 -4.67 14.42
C LEU A 70 -13.58 -6.10 14.29
N ALA A 71 -14.87 -6.26 14.01
CA ALA A 71 -15.51 -7.56 13.86
C ALA A 71 -15.10 -8.26 12.56
N THR A 72 -15.04 -7.52 11.44
CA THR A 72 -14.71 -8.10 10.13
C THR A 72 -13.25 -8.53 10.02
N ASN A 73 -12.32 -7.89 10.76
CA ASN A 73 -10.91 -8.24 10.78
C ASN A 73 -10.40 -8.68 12.16
N ARG A 74 -11.27 -9.41 12.90
CA ARG A 74 -11.06 -9.77 14.31
C ARG A 74 -9.73 -10.49 14.57
N GLU A 75 -9.43 -11.52 13.80
CA GLU A 75 -8.25 -12.37 14.07
C GLU A 75 -6.93 -11.60 13.94
N ALA A 76 -6.80 -10.77 12.89
CA ALA A 76 -5.62 -9.92 12.73
C ALA A 76 -5.54 -8.85 13.83
N VAL A 77 -6.67 -8.25 14.22
CA VAL A 77 -6.72 -7.28 15.32
C VAL A 77 -6.27 -7.91 16.64
N LEU A 78 -6.73 -9.12 16.96
CA LEU A 78 -6.33 -9.84 18.17
C LEU A 78 -4.85 -10.22 18.15
N HIS A 79 -4.33 -10.64 16.99
CA HIS A 79 -2.90 -10.86 16.80
C HIS A 79 -2.08 -9.61 17.17
N TRP A 80 -2.41 -8.46 16.58
CA TRP A 80 -1.68 -7.22 16.84
C TRP A 80 -1.90 -6.66 18.23
N LEU A 81 -3.08 -6.86 18.83
CA LEU A 81 -3.32 -6.51 20.24
C LEU A 81 -2.39 -7.30 21.16
N HIS A 82 -2.19 -8.60 20.91
CA HIS A 82 -1.25 -9.40 21.69
C HIS A 82 0.19 -8.88 21.51
N ARG A 83 0.61 -8.59 20.27
CA ARG A 83 1.93 -8.00 19.98
C ARG A 83 2.12 -6.67 20.69
N PHE A 84 1.12 -5.80 20.69
CA PHE A 84 1.14 -4.52 21.39
C PHE A 84 1.29 -4.71 22.90
N ARG A 85 0.59 -5.67 23.51
CA ARG A 85 0.74 -5.97 24.95
C ARG A 85 2.17 -6.40 25.29
N THR A 86 2.79 -7.23 24.45
CA THR A 86 4.21 -7.61 24.63
C THR A 86 5.12 -6.39 24.53
N SER A 87 4.95 -5.54 23.51
CA SER A 87 5.74 -4.31 23.36
C SER A 87 5.54 -3.35 24.54
N PHE A 88 4.31 -3.20 25.03
CA PHE A 88 4.00 -2.37 26.18
C PHE A 88 4.66 -2.90 27.45
N HIS A 89 4.67 -4.22 27.65
CA HIS A 89 5.38 -4.85 28.77
C HIS A 89 6.90 -4.65 28.69
N ASP A 90 7.49 -4.70 27.49
CA ASP A 90 8.91 -4.35 27.29
C ASP A 90 9.20 -2.90 27.68
N CYS A 91 8.35 -1.96 27.23
CA CYS A 91 8.46 -0.55 27.63
C CYS A 91 8.38 -0.39 29.16
N GLN A 92 7.43 -1.07 29.81
CA GLN A 92 7.30 -1.06 31.26
C GLN A 92 8.54 -1.63 31.97
N GLY A 93 9.11 -2.72 31.45
CA GLY A 93 10.29 -3.37 32.01
C GLY A 93 11.55 -2.51 31.98
N ARG A 94 11.62 -1.53 31.07
CA ARG A 94 12.74 -0.55 30.99
C ARG A 94 12.64 0.56 32.04
N GLY A 95 11.52 0.64 32.76
CA GLY A 95 11.27 1.63 33.80
C GLY A 95 10.98 3.03 33.25
N ALA A 96 10.83 3.99 34.15
CA ALA A 96 10.52 5.38 33.84
C ALA A 96 11.74 6.32 33.97
N GLY A 97 12.93 5.79 34.25
CA GLY A 97 14.16 6.55 34.39
C GLY A 97 15.41 5.72 34.15
N GLY A 98 16.53 6.40 33.91
CA GLY A 98 17.83 5.76 33.64
C GLY A 98 18.09 5.46 32.17
N GLN A 99 19.22 4.80 31.91
CA GLN A 99 19.71 4.54 30.55
C GLN A 99 18.78 3.66 29.69
N PRO A 100 18.17 2.56 30.19
CA PRO A 100 17.38 1.66 29.34
C PRO A 100 16.14 2.31 28.70
N VAL A 101 15.45 3.18 29.44
CA VAL A 101 14.31 3.95 28.89
C VAL A 101 14.81 5.06 27.95
N MET A 102 15.96 5.68 28.25
CA MET A 102 16.56 6.68 27.37
C MET A 102 16.91 6.06 26.00
N ASP A 103 17.55 4.89 25.99
CA ASP A 103 17.91 4.18 24.76
C ASP A 103 16.68 3.84 23.92
N LEU A 104 15.60 3.38 24.56
CA LEU A 104 14.32 3.11 23.89
C LEU A 104 13.74 4.39 23.27
N LEU A 105 13.69 5.49 24.04
CA LEU A 105 13.13 6.75 23.57
C LEU A 105 13.96 7.33 22.41
N SER A 106 15.29 7.34 22.52
CA SER A 106 16.19 7.86 21.48
C SER A 106 16.12 7.04 20.19
N SER A 107 16.14 5.71 20.30
CA SER A 107 15.99 4.84 19.12
C SER A 107 14.62 5.01 18.45
N THR A 108 13.54 5.03 19.24
CA THR A 108 12.18 5.25 18.73
C THR A 108 12.01 6.62 18.07
N GLN A 109 12.61 7.67 18.67
CA GLN A 109 12.62 9.01 18.09
C GLN A 109 13.26 9.00 16.70
N LEU A 110 14.45 8.40 16.59
CA LEU A 110 15.20 8.33 15.32
C LEU A 110 14.41 7.56 14.25
N ASP A 111 13.81 6.43 14.59
CA ASP A 111 12.99 5.63 13.68
C ASP A 111 11.77 6.41 13.21
N ARG A 112 11.08 7.11 14.13
CA ARG A 112 9.90 7.88 13.84
C ARG A 112 10.20 9.10 12.96
N ASP A 113 11.26 9.83 13.27
CA ASP A 113 11.71 10.99 12.51
C ASP A 113 12.12 10.58 11.10
N THR A 114 12.83 9.45 10.98
CA THR A 114 13.19 8.87 9.69
C THR A 114 11.96 8.54 8.85
N PHE A 115 10.93 7.92 9.45
CA PHE A 115 9.68 7.62 8.75
C PHE A 115 8.95 8.89 8.29
N ILE A 116 8.95 9.96 9.08
CA ILE A 116 8.30 11.23 8.72
C ILE A 116 9.03 11.93 7.59
N LEU A 117 10.35 12.02 7.68
CA LEU A 117 11.18 12.75 6.72
C LEU A 117 11.37 11.97 5.42
N ASN A 118 11.43 10.64 5.51
CA ASN A 118 11.64 9.73 4.39
C ASN A 118 10.50 8.70 4.36
N PRO A 119 9.26 9.12 4.05
CA PRO A 119 8.16 8.19 3.97
C PRO A 119 8.48 7.10 2.94
N PRO A 120 8.14 5.84 3.22
CA PRO A 120 8.55 4.72 2.38
C PRO A 120 8.08 4.94 0.94
N LEU A 121 9.04 5.12 0.05
CA LEU A 121 8.80 5.16 -1.39
C LEU A 121 8.70 3.73 -1.88
N ARG A 122 7.63 3.39 -2.61
CA ARG A 122 7.56 2.10 -3.27
C ARG A 122 8.73 2.01 -4.26
N PRO A 123 9.53 0.93 -4.25
CA PRO A 123 10.51 0.71 -5.31
C PRO A 123 9.79 0.83 -6.65
N ALA A 124 10.32 1.66 -7.56
CA ALA A 124 9.82 1.71 -8.93
C ALA A 124 9.78 0.26 -9.42
N ARG A 125 8.59 -0.23 -9.79
CA ARG A 125 8.38 -1.63 -10.24
C ARG A 125 9.60 -2.03 -11.06
N ARG A 126 10.38 -3.01 -10.60
CA ARG A 126 11.17 -3.81 -11.54
C ARG A 126 10.14 -4.31 -12.51
N ARG A 127 10.09 -3.73 -13.72
CA ARG A 127 9.28 -4.28 -14.79
C ARG A 127 9.68 -5.74 -14.82
N HIS A 128 8.72 -6.65 -14.64
CA HIS A 128 8.95 -8.03 -15.00
C HIS A 128 9.28 -8.01 -16.48
N HIS A 129 10.57 -7.88 -16.81
CA HIS A 129 11.06 -8.31 -18.10
C HIS A 129 10.72 -9.78 -18.12
N ARG A 130 9.62 -10.11 -18.80
CA ARG A 130 9.36 -11.46 -19.31
C ARG A 130 10.71 -11.98 -19.75
N ALA A 131 11.20 -13.04 -19.10
CA ALA A 131 12.56 -13.55 -19.32
C ALA A 131 12.83 -13.54 -20.83
N LEU A 132 13.76 -12.67 -21.25
CA LEU A 132 14.14 -12.57 -22.66
C LEU A 132 14.56 -13.97 -23.07
N ARG A 133 13.94 -14.55 -24.10
CA ARG A 133 14.47 -15.80 -24.64
C ARG A 133 15.94 -15.52 -25.02
N PRO A 134 16.89 -16.45 -24.86
CA PRO A 134 18.30 -16.19 -25.13
C PRO A 134 18.57 -15.52 -26.50
N ARG A 135 17.76 -15.87 -27.52
CA ARG A 135 17.78 -15.24 -28.85
C ARG A 135 17.40 -13.76 -28.86
N ASP A 136 16.45 -13.35 -28.03
CA ASP A 136 16.01 -11.95 -27.90
C ASP A 136 17.05 -11.09 -27.16
N ALA A 137 17.80 -11.69 -26.23
CA ALA A 137 18.87 -11.01 -25.50
C ALA A 137 20.07 -10.71 -26.40
N ILE A 138 20.49 -11.69 -27.22
CA ILE A 138 21.56 -11.52 -28.22
C ILE A 138 21.16 -10.48 -29.27
N GLY A 139 19.92 -10.54 -29.77
CA GLY A 139 19.41 -9.59 -30.74
C GLY A 139 19.45 -8.13 -30.26
N ARG A 140 19.10 -7.89 -29.00
CA ARG A 140 19.19 -6.56 -28.37
C ARG A 140 20.63 -6.13 -28.08
N LEU A 141 21.54 -7.05 -27.78
CA LEU A 141 22.95 -6.72 -27.53
C LEU A 141 23.64 -6.17 -28.78
N PHE A 142 23.34 -6.76 -29.95
CA PHE A 142 23.99 -6.39 -31.21
C PHE A 142 23.29 -5.23 -31.94
N VAL A 143 21.96 -5.16 -31.87
CA VAL A 143 21.16 -4.26 -32.70
C VAL A 143 20.39 -3.22 -31.85
N GLY A 144 20.48 -3.31 -30.52
CA GLY A 144 19.87 -2.35 -29.60
C GLY A 144 18.35 -2.25 -29.77
N GLY A 145 17.82 -1.03 -29.63
CA GLY A 145 16.39 -0.76 -29.79
C GLY A 145 15.82 -0.97 -31.20
N LEU A 146 16.68 -1.22 -32.21
CA LEU A 146 16.24 -1.54 -33.56
C LEU A 146 15.73 -3.00 -33.67
N TYR A 147 16.22 -3.90 -32.82
CA TYR A 147 15.73 -5.29 -32.76
C TYR A 147 14.23 -5.37 -32.42
N ASP A 148 13.77 -4.53 -31.48
CA ASP A 148 12.37 -4.49 -31.06
C ASP A 148 11.47 -4.00 -32.21
N ARG A 149 11.89 -2.98 -32.97
CA ARG A 149 11.14 -2.50 -34.16
C ARG A 149 11.07 -3.56 -35.26
N MET A 150 12.16 -4.29 -35.51
CA MET A 150 12.17 -5.34 -36.53
C MET A 150 11.25 -6.50 -36.16
N LYS A 151 11.21 -6.87 -34.88
CA LYS A 151 10.30 -7.91 -34.37
C LYS A 151 8.84 -7.47 -34.46
N GLU A 152 8.52 -6.21 -34.14
CA GLU A 152 7.19 -5.64 -34.31
C GLU A 152 6.75 -5.62 -35.80
N MET A 153 7.64 -5.27 -36.72
CA MET A 153 7.35 -5.31 -38.15
C MET A 153 7.09 -6.74 -38.66
N SER A 154 7.84 -7.72 -38.17
CA SER A 154 7.68 -9.13 -38.55
C SER A 154 6.47 -9.82 -37.92
N SER A 155 5.89 -9.26 -36.86
CA SER A 155 4.75 -9.86 -36.13
C SER A 155 3.41 -9.17 -36.43
N ARG A 156 3.40 -8.16 -37.30
CA ARG A 156 2.15 -7.62 -37.85
C ARG A 156 1.53 -8.66 -38.80
N PRO A 157 0.28 -9.10 -38.59
CA PRO A 157 -0.42 -9.86 -39.61
C PRO A 157 -0.53 -8.97 -40.86
N ALA A 158 -0.33 -9.57 -42.03
CA ALA A 158 -0.59 -8.89 -43.29
C ALA A 158 -2.05 -8.40 -43.27
N SER A 159 -2.24 -7.09 -43.31
CA SER A 159 -3.56 -6.50 -43.55
C SER A 159 -4.11 -7.11 -44.85
N PRO A 160 -5.37 -7.56 -44.91
CA PRO A 160 -5.97 -7.84 -46.20
C PRO A 160 -5.90 -6.53 -46.98
N ARG A 161 -5.16 -6.51 -48.09
CA ARG A 161 -5.20 -5.38 -49.01
C ARG A 161 -6.54 -5.48 -49.73
N ASP A 162 -7.29 -4.39 -49.70
CA ASP A 162 -8.53 -4.22 -50.44
C ASP A 162 -8.22 -4.32 -51.95
N ASP A 163 -8.27 -5.55 -52.48
CA ASP A 163 -8.08 -5.82 -53.92
C ASP A 163 -9.10 -5.03 -54.76
N ALA A 164 -10.25 -4.68 -54.19
CA ALA A 164 -11.25 -3.83 -54.83
C ALA A 164 -10.76 -2.39 -55.07
N GLU A 165 -9.97 -1.82 -54.16
CA GLU A 165 -9.42 -0.46 -54.32
C GLU A 165 -8.27 -0.43 -55.33
N LEU A 166 -7.48 -1.50 -55.38
CA LEU A 166 -6.38 -1.65 -56.34
C LEU A 166 -6.92 -1.80 -57.78
N ARG A 167 -7.97 -2.61 -57.98
CA ARG A 167 -8.62 -2.82 -59.29
C ARG A 167 -9.24 -1.53 -59.81
N ARG A 168 -9.83 -0.73 -58.92
CA ARG A 168 -10.42 0.58 -59.26
C ARG A 168 -9.37 1.61 -59.70
N LYS A 169 -8.17 1.59 -59.09
CA LYS A 169 -7.04 2.46 -59.51
C LYS A 169 -6.36 2.01 -60.80
N LEU A 170 -6.44 0.72 -61.13
CA LEU A 170 -5.84 0.13 -62.33
C LEU A 170 -6.78 0.08 -63.54
N GLY A 171 -8.02 0.56 -63.40
CA GLY A 171 -8.97 0.68 -64.51
C GLY A 171 -9.46 -0.66 -65.09
N ILE A 172 -9.43 -1.72 -64.28
CA ILE A 172 -9.88 -3.06 -64.72
C ILE A 172 -11.40 -3.15 -64.52
N PRO A 173 -12.21 -3.42 -65.56
CA PRO A 173 -13.66 -3.55 -65.42
C PRO A 173 -14.05 -4.81 -64.64
N ASP A 174 -15.14 -4.73 -63.86
CA ASP A 174 -15.72 -5.87 -63.17
C ASP A 174 -16.50 -6.76 -64.15
N GLU A 175 -16.35 -8.09 -64.03
CA GLU A 175 -17.10 -9.04 -64.86
C GLU A 175 -18.60 -9.05 -64.48
N PRO A 176 -19.51 -9.22 -65.45
CA PRO A 176 -20.93 -9.32 -65.18
C PRO A 176 -21.24 -10.64 -64.45
N SER A 177 -21.96 -10.54 -63.35
CA SER A 177 -22.48 -11.68 -62.58
C SER A 177 -23.50 -12.46 -63.42
N GLY A 178 -23.06 -13.59 -63.96
CA GLY A 178 -23.91 -14.61 -64.58
C GLY A 178 -24.80 -15.32 -63.54
N ARG A 179 -26.03 -15.61 -63.96
CA ARG A 179 -27.11 -16.30 -63.25
C ARG A 179 -26.78 -17.74 -62.88
#